data_AF-A0A517Y2Q5-F1
#
_entry.id   AF-A0A517Y2Q5-F1
#
_cell.length_a   1.000
_cell.length_b   1.000
_cell.length_c   1.000
_cell.angle_alpha   90.00
_cell.angle_beta   90.00
_cell.angle_gamma   90.00
#
_symmetry.space_group_name_H-M   'P 1'
#
loop_
_entity.id
_entity.type
_entity.pdbx_description
1 polymer ?
#
loop_
_entity_poly.entity_id
_entity_poly.type
_entity_poly.pdbx_seq_one_letter_code
_entity_poly.pdbx_strand_id
1 'polypeptide(L)'
;MRNRTDSPPRARLTLEHLEARDTPAFVVQIDYSLDALGFFADPTRRAVLERAVNDVAANLSANLPALTPGNGNTWDATFFNPATGREVRVSNRTIPANTIVLYAGGRDLVGAEAGLGGYGGYAAGGSQAWFDLIRSRGPGFTLWGGALAFDTAGTNWYFGTSAAGIGRSQVDFYSVAAHEFGHALGLGTAPTWTSQVRNGAFVGPQASALYGGPVPLAGTSHWADGISVGGQVVALDPTATLGGRVTFSALDYAALRDVGWNASAAAPPPAAPSPPPFVPVPLNNPRTAPAPVVLTGPADGTGRAYTLSADGFLRPAGDAVPAFPGYAGVTRGVAADFTGDGVEDLAFGTGPGAAAGVRIVNGATGADVASGVVLDGFGGGVFLAAADVDRDGRAELAVSADAGGGTRVSVYKVTGGRLVPLADFLAFGDPGFRGGSRVAMADMNRDGAAELIVGAGLGGGPRVAVYDGAALARGQAARLVPDFFALDPALRSGVYVAAADLDGDGRGDVIYSTGVTGGPRVRVVSGALLIANPGADMAALPALADFFTWDSRDRKGLRVAARDLDGDGKAELIAASADPANPFVRVIPLGQLGNPTGPLQNPLGTGVTLDGVYPG
;
A
#
# COMPACT_ATOMS: atom_id res chain seq x y z
N MET A 1 45.83 -30.54 56.64
CA MET A 1 45.78 -29.30 55.84
C MET A 1 45.55 -29.66 54.38
N ARG A 2 44.40 -29.26 53.80
CA ARG A 2 44.21 -28.79 52.42
C ARG A 2 42.71 -28.73 52.13
N ASN A 3 42.15 -27.52 52.22
CA ASN A 3 40.85 -27.17 51.64
C ASN A 3 40.99 -27.20 50.11
N ARG A 4 40.09 -27.89 49.42
CA ARG A 4 39.83 -27.69 47.98
C ARG A 4 38.40 -27.17 47.83
N THR A 5 38.30 -25.91 47.44
CA THR A 5 37.09 -25.29 46.92
C THR A 5 37.14 -25.42 45.39
N ASP A 6 36.33 -26.32 44.83
CA ASP A 6 36.10 -26.38 43.39
C ASP A 6 34.95 -25.44 43.03
N SER A 7 35.26 -24.36 42.32
CA SER A 7 34.28 -23.49 41.65
C SER A 7 33.99 -24.04 40.25
N PRO A 8 32.73 -24.10 39.80
CA PRO A 8 32.40 -24.58 38.46
C PRO A 8 32.82 -23.58 37.36
N PRO A 9 33.07 -24.04 36.12
CA PRO A 9 33.53 -23.19 35.03
C PRO A 9 32.42 -22.23 34.58
N ARG A 10 32.75 -20.94 34.50
CA ARG A 10 31.86 -19.92 33.90
C ARG A 10 31.78 -20.14 32.39
N ALA A 11 30.59 -20.47 31.90
CA ALA A 11 30.29 -20.45 30.47
C ALA A 11 30.37 -19.00 29.98
N ARG A 12 31.29 -18.73 29.04
CA ARG A 12 31.30 -17.49 28.25
C ARG A 12 30.22 -17.62 27.18
N LEU A 13 29.14 -16.85 27.31
CA LEU A 13 28.22 -16.60 26.22
C LEU A 13 28.93 -15.71 25.19
N THR A 14 29.30 -16.29 24.05
CA THR A 14 29.65 -15.53 22.86
C THR A 14 28.37 -15.19 22.11
N LEU A 15 28.07 -13.89 22.01
CA LEU A 15 27.00 -13.37 21.18
C LEU A 15 27.44 -13.50 19.72
N GLU A 16 26.91 -14.48 18.99
CA GLU A 16 27.00 -14.45 17.53
C GLU A 16 26.02 -13.37 17.04
N HIS A 17 26.57 -12.33 16.43
CA HIS A 17 25.78 -11.32 15.75
C HIS A 17 25.23 -11.99 14.49
N LEU A 18 23.93 -12.28 14.46
CA LEU A 18 23.24 -12.62 13.22
C LEU A 18 23.38 -11.41 12.29
N GLU A 19 24.05 -11.59 11.16
CA GLU A 19 24.11 -10.58 10.11
C GLU A 19 22.68 -10.18 9.72
N ALA A 20 22.42 -8.87 9.71
CA ALA A 20 21.20 -8.33 9.13
C ALA A 20 21.15 -8.71 7.65
N ARG A 21 20.25 -9.64 7.29
CA ARG A 21 19.91 -9.88 5.90
C ARG A 21 18.91 -8.83 5.46
N ASP A 22 19.40 -7.63 5.15
CA ASP A 22 18.66 -6.70 4.30
C ASP A 22 18.44 -7.39 2.95
N THR A 23 17.26 -7.97 2.73
CA THR A 23 16.87 -8.39 1.39
C THR A 23 16.43 -7.13 0.65
N PRO A 24 17.19 -6.64 -0.35
CA PRO A 24 16.74 -5.48 -1.11
C PRO A 24 15.40 -5.78 -1.79
N ALA A 25 14.45 -4.85 -1.70
CA ALA A 25 13.17 -4.95 -2.37
C ALA A 25 13.36 -5.03 -3.89
N PHE A 26 12.86 -6.10 -4.50
CA PHE A 26 12.81 -6.26 -5.96
C PHE A 26 11.68 -5.40 -6.53
N VAL A 27 12.01 -4.50 -7.46
CA VAL A 27 11.08 -3.51 -8.02
C VAL A 27 10.86 -3.79 -9.51
N VAL A 28 9.60 -3.82 -9.93
CA VAL A 28 9.25 -3.86 -11.35
C VAL A 28 8.68 -2.52 -11.77
N GLN A 29 9.36 -1.83 -12.68
CA GLN A 29 8.86 -0.60 -13.29
C GLN A 29 8.16 -0.95 -14.61
N ILE A 30 6.88 -0.59 -14.72
CA ILE A 30 6.14 -0.75 -15.98
C ILE A 30 6.13 0.57 -16.73
N ASP A 31 6.62 0.54 -17.97
CA ASP A 31 6.73 1.67 -18.88
C ASP A 31 5.73 1.49 -20.03
N TYR A 32 4.71 2.35 -20.04
CA TYR A 32 3.65 2.34 -21.06
C TYR A 32 3.97 3.24 -22.26
N SER A 33 5.18 3.80 -22.36
CA SER A 33 5.52 4.76 -23.42
C SER A 33 5.41 4.19 -24.84
N LEU A 34 5.37 2.86 -24.99
CA LEU A 34 5.29 2.16 -26.27
C LEU A 34 3.91 1.56 -26.55
N ASP A 35 2.90 1.87 -25.72
CA ASP A 35 1.50 1.47 -25.95
C ASP A 35 0.82 2.36 -27.00
N ALA A 36 1.25 2.25 -28.26
CA ALA A 36 0.82 3.15 -29.33
C ALA A 36 -0.69 3.08 -29.64
N LEU A 37 -1.34 1.95 -29.37
CA LEU A 37 -2.78 1.77 -29.55
C LEU A 37 -3.61 2.21 -28.33
N GLY A 38 -2.95 2.64 -27.25
CA GLY A 38 -3.63 3.05 -26.02
C GLY A 38 -4.41 1.90 -25.37
N PHE A 39 -3.98 0.65 -25.52
CA PHE A 39 -4.63 -0.48 -24.87
C PHE A 39 -4.66 -0.30 -23.36
N PHE A 40 -3.60 0.25 -22.79
CA PHE A 40 -3.46 0.65 -21.41
C PHE A 40 -3.86 2.11 -21.15
N ALA A 41 -4.38 2.87 -22.12
CA ALA A 41 -4.99 4.17 -21.78
C ALA A 41 -6.19 4.00 -20.83
N ASP A 42 -6.79 2.80 -20.82
CA ASP A 42 -7.76 2.36 -19.82
C ASP A 42 -7.06 2.06 -18.47
N PRO A 43 -7.35 2.84 -17.41
CA PRO A 43 -6.72 2.67 -16.10
C PRO A 43 -7.07 1.33 -15.43
N THR A 44 -8.19 0.69 -15.81
CA THR A 44 -8.59 -0.63 -15.30
C THR A 44 -7.63 -1.69 -15.78
N ARG A 45 -7.26 -1.65 -17.06
CA ARG A 45 -6.32 -2.61 -17.66
C ARG A 45 -4.91 -2.44 -17.10
N ARG A 46 -4.48 -1.19 -16.87
CA ARG A 46 -3.21 -0.90 -16.16
C ARG A 46 -3.21 -1.48 -14.77
N ALA A 47 -4.27 -1.23 -13.99
CA ALA A 47 -4.36 -1.73 -12.62
C ALA A 47 -4.31 -3.27 -12.54
N VAL A 48 -4.91 -3.98 -13.50
CA VAL A 48 -4.86 -5.46 -13.51
C VAL A 48 -3.47 -5.96 -13.93
N LEU A 49 -2.80 -5.32 -14.89
CA LEU A 49 -1.41 -5.66 -15.26
C LEU A 49 -0.46 -5.45 -14.07
N GLU A 50 -0.53 -4.26 -13.45
CA GLU A 50 0.29 -3.90 -12.29
C GLU A 50 0.05 -4.87 -11.13
N ARG A 51 -1.21 -5.25 -10.87
CA ARG A 51 -1.55 -6.26 -9.86
C ARG A 51 -0.93 -7.63 -10.19
N ALA A 52 -1.06 -8.12 -11.41
CA ALA A 52 -0.49 -9.41 -11.81
C ALA A 52 1.03 -9.43 -11.66
N VAL A 53 1.72 -8.37 -12.10
CA VAL A 53 3.17 -8.22 -11.97
C VAL A 53 3.59 -8.13 -10.51
N ASN A 54 2.90 -7.31 -9.71
CA ASN A 54 3.23 -7.12 -8.29
C ASN A 54 2.99 -8.40 -7.47
N ASP A 55 1.91 -9.14 -7.72
CA ASP A 55 1.61 -10.40 -7.03
C ASP A 55 2.71 -11.44 -7.28
N VAL A 56 3.26 -11.49 -8.51
CA VAL A 56 4.39 -12.37 -8.83
C VAL A 56 5.68 -11.85 -8.18
N ALA A 57 5.97 -10.56 -8.34
CA ALA A 57 7.20 -9.93 -7.85
C ALA A 57 7.31 -9.94 -6.31
N ALA A 58 6.19 -9.89 -5.58
CA ALA A 58 6.16 -9.93 -4.11
C ALA A 58 6.77 -11.20 -3.51
N ASN A 59 6.84 -12.28 -4.31
CA ASN A 59 7.42 -13.56 -3.88
C ASN A 59 8.88 -13.73 -4.35
N LEU A 60 9.46 -12.70 -4.97
CA LEU A 60 10.82 -12.69 -5.49
C LEU A 60 11.72 -11.77 -4.66
N SER A 61 12.95 -12.20 -4.47
CA SER A 61 14.04 -11.33 -4.04
C SER A 61 15.17 -11.44 -5.05
N ALA A 62 15.79 -10.31 -5.34
CA ALA A 62 16.93 -10.26 -6.25
C ALA A 62 17.88 -9.17 -5.77
N ASN A 63 19.19 -9.47 -5.82
CA ASN A 63 20.23 -8.49 -5.62
C ASN A 63 20.79 -8.11 -7.01
N LEU A 64 20.11 -7.18 -7.69
CA LEU A 64 20.49 -6.74 -9.03
C LEU A 64 21.33 -5.47 -8.90
N PRO A 65 22.59 -5.43 -9.32
CA PRO A 65 23.33 -4.17 -9.30
C PRO A 65 22.73 -3.15 -10.28
N ALA A 66 22.90 -1.87 -10.00
CA ALA A 66 22.44 -0.80 -10.89
C ALA A 66 23.18 -0.84 -12.23
N LEU A 67 22.49 -0.51 -13.32
CA LEU A 67 23.10 -0.21 -14.61
C LEU A 67 23.13 1.30 -14.79
N THR A 68 24.29 1.91 -14.56
CA THR A 68 24.50 3.36 -14.75
C THR A 68 25.57 3.58 -15.81
N PRO A 69 25.19 3.83 -17.08
CA PRO A 69 26.14 4.10 -18.15
C PRO A 69 26.89 5.43 -17.90
N GLY A 70 28.14 5.50 -18.37
CA GLY A 70 29.07 6.60 -18.07
C GLY A 70 30.52 6.14 -18.07
N ASN A 71 31.47 7.08 -18.02
CA ASN A 71 32.92 6.78 -18.01
C ASN A 71 33.39 5.86 -19.16
N GLY A 72 32.82 6.03 -20.35
CA GLY A 72 33.13 5.19 -21.53
C GLY A 72 32.36 3.86 -21.60
N ASN A 73 31.55 3.53 -20.60
CA ASN A 73 30.62 2.40 -20.64
C ASN A 73 29.28 2.82 -21.28
N THR A 74 28.81 2.05 -22.26
CA THR A 74 27.53 2.23 -22.95
C THR A 74 26.79 0.92 -23.11
N TRP A 75 25.48 0.98 -23.31
CA TRP A 75 24.68 -0.20 -23.67
C TRP A 75 23.38 0.17 -24.35
N ASP A 76 22.82 -0.77 -25.11
CA ASP A 76 21.49 -0.72 -25.68
C ASP A 76 20.67 -1.86 -25.07
N ALA A 77 19.53 -1.52 -24.48
CA ALA A 77 18.47 -2.47 -24.15
C ALA A 77 17.73 -2.84 -25.43
N THR A 78 17.67 -4.12 -25.80
CA THR A 78 16.94 -4.58 -26.99
C THR A 78 15.78 -5.49 -26.63
N PHE A 79 14.60 -5.27 -27.22
CA PHE A 79 13.39 -6.02 -26.92
C PHE A 79 12.36 -5.78 -28.04
N PHE A 80 11.31 -6.60 -28.13
CA PHE A 80 10.24 -6.33 -29.09
C PHE A 80 9.38 -5.16 -28.61
N ASN A 81 8.99 -4.28 -29.52
CA ASN A 81 8.02 -3.22 -29.24
C ASN A 81 6.64 -3.85 -28.99
N PRO A 82 5.98 -3.58 -27.85
CA PRO A 82 4.72 -4.24 -27.54
C PRO A 82 3.61 -3.89 -28.54
N ALA A 83 3.60 -2.68 -29.11
CA ALA A 83 2.61 -2.26 -30.09
C ALA A 83 2.89 -2.70 -31.54
N THR A 84 4.13 -3.04 -31.91
CA THR A 84 4.47 -3.35 -33.32
C THR A 84 5.14 -4.71 -33.54
N GLY A 85 5.61 -5.37 -32.49
CA GLY A 85 6.37 -6.63 -32.55
C GLY A 85 7.79 -6.50 -33.10
N ARG A 86 8.20 -5.32 -33.60
CA ARG A 86 9.56 -5.09 -34.12
C ARG A 86 10.56 -4.86 -33.00
N GLU A 87 11.82 -5.21 -33.20
CA GLU A 87 12.90 -4.88 -32.24
C GLU A 87 12.99 -3.35 -32.05
N VAL A 88 13.06 -2.94 -30.79
CA VAL A 88 13.38 -1.58 -30.35
C VAL A 88 14.65 -1.61 -29.54
N ARG A 89 15.40 -0.50 -29.64
CA ARG A 89 16.62 -0.26 -28.88
C ARG A 89 16.45 0.99 -28.03
N VAL A 90 16.77 0.87 -26.75
CA VAL A 90 16.83 2.01 -25.83
C VAL A 90 18.27 2.16 -25.36
N SER A 91 18.94 3.19 -25.86
CA SER A 91 20.35 3.44 -25.59
C SER A 91 20.58 4.09 -24.23
N ASN A 92 21.62 3.61 -23.55
CA ASN A 92 22.15 4.12 -22.28
C ASN A 92 21.08 4.36 -21.22
N ARG A 93 20.11 3.44 -21.11
CA ARG A 93 19.12 3.49 -20.04
C ARG A 93 19.82 3.32 -18.69
N THR A 94 19.46 4.15 -17.72
CA THR A 94 19.84 3.91 -16.32
C THR A 94 18.80 3.01 -15.66
N ILE A 95 19.23 1.95 -14.99
CA ILE A 95 18.34 1.05 -14.24
C ILE A 95 18.85 0.98 -12.80
N PRO A 96 18.03 1.37 -11.81
CA PRO A 96 18.42 1.30 -10.40
C PRO A 96 18.75 -0.13 -9.94
N ALA A 97 19.43 -0.24 -8.81
CA ALA A 97 19.64 -1.53 -8.18
C ALA A 97 18.29 -2.19 -7.85
N ASN A 98 18.21 -3.51 -7.98
CA ASN A 98 17.05 -4.34 -7.68
C ASN A 98 15.81 -4.03 -8.53
N THR A 99 15.97 -3.24 -9.60
CA THR A 99 14.89 -2.90 -10.52
C THR A 99 15.01 -3.65 -11.85
N ILE A 100 13.86 -4.05 -12.41
CA ILE A 100 13.70 -4.36 -13.83
C ILE A 100 12.67 -3.44 -14.48
N VAL A 101 12.72 -3.28 -15.81
CA VAL A 101 11.81 -2.42 -16.56
C VAL A 101 11.04 -3.22 -17.62
N LEU A 102 9.71 -3.19 -17.55
CA LEU A 102 8.84 -3.84 -18.52
C LEU A 102 8.16 -2.81 -19.40
N TYR A 103 8.29 -2.94 -20.72
CA TYR A 103 7.52 -2.16 -21.67
C TYR A 103 6.21 -2.86 -22.00
N ALA A 104 5.08 -2.25 -21.67
CA ALA A 104 3.76 -2.85 -21.86
C ALA A 104 2.95 -2.11 -22.92
N GLY A 105 2.19 -2.86 -23.73
CA GLY A 105 1.30 -2.30 -24.76
C GLY A 105 0.35 -3.33 -25.33
N GLY A 106 -0.64 -2.88 -26.08
CA GLY A 106 -1.51 -3.77 -26.87
C GLY A 106 -1.18 -3.76 -28.36
N ARG A 107 -1.36 -4.90 -29.01
CA ARG A 107 -1.47 -5.02 -30.48
C ARG A 107 -2.34 -6.19 -30.87
N ASP A 108 -2.77 -6.24 -32.12
CA ASP A 108 -3.36 -7.44 -32.69
C ASP A 108 -2.29 -8.56 -32.77
N LEU A 109 -2.48 -9.63 -32.03
CA LEU A 109 -1.55 -10.77 -32.01
C LEU A 109 -1.97 -11.81 -33.05
N VAL A 110 -1.00 -12.39 -33.74
CA VAL A 110 -1.29 -13.34 -34.83
C VAL A 110 -1.63 -14.70 -34.24
N GLY A 111 -2.79 -15.25 -34.61
CA GLY A 111 -3.21 -16.59 -34.18
C GLY A 111 -4.13 -16.55 -32.96
N ALA A 112 -3.91 -17.46 -32.02
CA ALA A 112 -4.73 -17.60 -30.80
C ALA A 112 -4.01 -17.08 -29.53
N GLU A 113 -2.91 -16.34 -29.70
CA GLU A 113 -2.11 -15.78 -28.61
C GLU A 113 -2.87 -14.64 -27.93
N ALA A 114 -3.15 -14.77 -26.63
CA ALA A 114 -3.75 -13.70 -25.83
C ALA A 114 -2.68 -12.72 -25.32
N GLY A 115 -1.44 -13.19 -25.13
CA GLY A 115 -0.32 -12.40 -24.66
C GLY A 115 0.98 -12.84 -25.31
N LEU A 116 1.99 -11.98 -25.19
CA LEU A 116 3.37 -12.30 -25.51
C LEU A 116 4.31 -11.55 -24.56
N GLY A 117 5.10 -12.29 -23.80
CA GLY A 117 6.09 -11.78 -22.88
C GLY A 117 7.49 -12.30 -23.16
N GLY A 118 8.49 -11.50 -22.82
CA GLY A 118 9.88 -11.94 -22.97
C GLY A 118 10.86 -10.97 -22.33
N TYR A 119 11.97 -11.52 -21.85
CA TYR A 119 13.07 -10.72 -21.33
C TYR A 119 13.82 -10.02 -22.47
N GLY A 120 14.48 -8.92 -22.15
CA GLY A 120 15.23 -8.12 -23.10
C GLY A 120 16.65 -8.62 -23.32
N GLY A 121 17.10 -8.51 -24.57
CA GLY A 121 18.51 -8.63 -24.96
C GLY A 121 19.29 -7.34 -24.70
N TYR A 122 20.56 -7.34 -25.08
CA TYR A 122 21.42 -6.16 -24.96
C TYR A 122 22.56 -6.15 -25.97
N ALA A 123 23.06 -4.97 -26.27
CA ALA A 123 24.42 -4.74 -26.80
C ALA A 123 25.15 -3.80 -25.83
N ALA A 124 26.45 -3.98 -25.62
CA ALA A 124 27.22 -3.15 -24.69
C ALA A 124 28.59 -2.76 -25.27
N GLY A 125 29.14 -1.65 -24.78
CA GLY A 125 30.49 -1.18 -25.07
C GLY A 125 31.15 -0.66 -23.79
N GLY A 126 32.47 -0.76 -23.69
CA GLY A 126 33.24 -0.23 -22.55
C GLY A 126 34.16 -1.26 -21.89
N SER A 127 34.28 -1.16 -20.58
CA SER A 127 35.18 -2.00 -19.76
C SER A 127 34.70 -3.46 -19.63
N GLN A 128 35.63 -4.39 -19.36
CA GLN A 128 35.27 -5.80 -19.12
C GLN A 128 34.32 -5.97 -17.92
N ALA A 129 34.53 -5.21 -16.84
CA ALA A 129 33.65 -5.23 -15.67
C ALA A 129 32.20 -4.83 -16.01
N TRP A 130 32.02 -3.91 -16.96
CA TRP A 130 30.70 -3.50 -17.45
C TRP A 130 30.02 -4.62 -18.26
N PHE A 131 30.78 -5.30 -19.12
CA PHE A 131 30.28 -6.46 -19.85
C PHE A 131 29.84 -7.59 -18.92
N ASP A 132 30.64 -7.89 -17.91
CA ASP A 132 30.35 -8.95 -16.93
C ASP A 132 29.11 -8.59 -16.11
N LEU A 133 29.00 -7.32 -15.68
CA LEU A 133 27.83 -6.79 -14.98
C LEU A 133 26.54 -6.98 -15.79
N ILE A 134 26.49 -6.53 -17.04
CA ILE A 134 25.25 -6.64 -17.83
C ILE A 134 24.91 -8.12 -18.07
N ARG A 135 25.90 -8.92 -18.52
CA ARG A 135 25.72 -10.33 -18.87
C ARG A 135 25.16 -11.18 -17.71
N SER A 136 25.57 -10.86 -16.50
CA SER A 136 25.26 -11.63 -15.30
C SER A 136 24.47 -10.83 -14.26
N ARG A 137 23.79 -9.76 -14.68
CA ARG A 137 23.06 -8.87 -13.78
C ARG A 137 22.00 -9.64 -12.96
N GLY A 138 21.38 -10.64 -13.59
CA GLY A 138 20.37 -11.48 -12.98
C GLY A 138 20.85 -12.91 -12.71
N PRO A 139 19.92 -13.84 -12.47
CA PRO A 139 20.23 -15.21 -12.11
C PRO A 139 20.79 -16.01 -13.31
N GLY A 140 22.08 -15.83 -13.61
CA GLY A 140 22.78 -16.55 -14.67
C GLY A 140 22.50 -16.06 -16.10
N PHE A 141 21.75 -14.96 -16.27
CA PHE A 141 21.56 -14.27 -17.55
C PHE A 141 21.29 -12.77 -17.33
N THR A 142 21.33 -11.99 -18.42
CA THR A 142 20.98 -10.57 -18.38
C THR A 142 19.51 -10.38 -18.03
N LEU A 143 19.28 -9.77 -16.88
CA LEU A 143 17.94 -9.41 -16.43
C LEU A 143 17.89 -7.91 -16.13
N TRP A 144 17.61 -7.13 -17.16
CA TRP A 144 17.36 -5.69 -17.03
C TRP A 144 15.86 -5.35 -17.13
N GLY A 145 15.06 -6.23 -17.76
CA GLY A 145 13.72 -5.90 -18.17
C GLY A 145 13.28 -6.70 -19.40
N GLY A 146 12.26 -6.19 -20.10
CA GLY A 146 11.67 -6.85 -21.26
C GLY A 146 10.42 -6.13 -21.75
N ALA A 147 9.55 -6.86 -22.44
CA ALA A 147 8.27 -6.34 -22.89
C ALA A 147 7.13 -7.34 -22.74
N LEU A 148 5.92 -6.80 -22.64
CA LEU A 148 4.66 -7.52 -22.58
C LEU A 148 3.70 -6.92 -23.63
N ALA A 149 3.22 -7.74 -24.56
CA ALA A 149 2.17 -7.38 -25.51
C ALA A 149 0.91 -8.18 -25.22
N PHE A 150 -0.24 -7.52 -25.36
CA PHE A 150 -1.54 -8.16 -25.17
C PHE A 150 -2.42 -7.97 -26.40
N ASP A 151 -3.17 -9.01 -26.74
CA ASP A 151 -4.05 -9.00 -27.90
C ASP A 151 -5.16 -7.96 -27.76
N THR A 152 -5.40 -7.21 -28.84
CA THR A 152 -6.46 -6.18 -28.88
C THR A 152 -7.68 -6.56 -29.69
N ALA A 153 -7.66 -7.64 -30.48
CA ALA A 153 -8.68 -7.88 -31.51
C ALA A 153 -9.35 -9.25 -31.44
N GLY A 154 -8.71 -10.29 -30.92
CA GLY A 154 -9.20 -11.67 -30.90
C GLY A 154 -9.66 -12.19 -29.54
N THR A 155 -9.24 -11.55 -28.45
CA THR A 155 -9.43 -12.09 -27.09
C THR A 155 -10.63 -11.48 -26.39
N ASN A 156 -11.55 -12.34 -25.94
CA ASN A 156 -12.68 -11.96 -25.09
C ASN A 156 -12.22 -11.74 -23.65
N TRP A 157 -11.59 -10.60 -23.39
CA TRP A 157 -10.98 -10.30 -22.10
C TRP A 157 -11.98 -10.11 -20.97
N TYR A 158 -11.57 -10.53 -19.78
CA TYR A 158 -12.07 -10.05 -18.50
C TYR A 158 -10.97 -9.24 -17.80
N PHE A 159 -11.28 -7.98 -17.46
CA PHE A 159 -10.36 -7.02 -16.82
C PHE A 159 -10.74 -6.71 -15.37
N GLY A 160 -11.32 -7.66 -14.63
CA GLY A 160 -11.66 -7.44 -13.23
C GLY A 160 -10.47 -7.68 -12.29
N THR A 161 -10.48 -7.00 -11.14
CA THR A 161 -9.44 -7.14 -10.11
C THR A 161 -9.61 -8.38 -9.24
N SER A 162 -10.76 -9.05 -9.28
CA SER A 162 -11.01 -10.35 -8.63
C SER A 162 -11.44 -11.39 -9.67
N ALA A 163 -11.51 -12.67 -9.30
CA ALA A 163 -12.07 -13.71 -10.18
C ALA A 163 -13.62 -13.68 -10.25
N ALA A 164 -14.27 -12.85 -9.43
CA ALA A 164 -15.73 -12.78 -9.36
C ALA A 164 -16.31 -12.13 -10.62
N GLY A 165 -17.20 -12.84 -11.29
CA GLY A 165 -17.87 -12.34 -12.49
C GLY A 165 -17.12 -12.58 -13.80
N ILE A 166 -16.07 -13.42 -13.82
CA ILE A 166 -15.50 -13.90 -15.08
C ILE A 166 -16.59 -14.71 -15.82
N GLY A 167 -16.97 -14.26 -17.01
CA GLY A 167 -17.88 -14.98 -17.88
C GLY A 167 -17.27 -16.27 -18.39
N ARG A 168 -18.09 -17.32 -18.59
CA ARG A 168 -17.62 -18.68 -18.96
C ARG A 168 -16.78 -18.75 -20.24
N SER A 169 -16.88 -17.76 -21.13
CA SER A 169 -16.12 -17.66 -22.38
C SER A 169 -15.05 -16.56 -22.36
N GLN A 170 -14.81 -15.93 -21.21
CA GLN A 170 -13.81 -14.87 -21.08
C GLN A 170 -12.45 -15.43 -20.67
N VAL A 171 -11.40 -14.80 -21.19
CA VAL A 171 -10.00 -14.99 -20.77
C VAL A 171 -9.70 -13.94 -19.70
N ASP A 172 -9.25 -14.37 -18.52
CA ASP A 172 -8.88 -13.45 -17.44
C ASP A 172 -7.53 -12.78 -17.75
N PHE A 173 -7.54 -11.45 -17.89
CA PHE A 173 -6.36 -10.66 -18.24
C PHE A 173 -5.25 -10.77 -17.19
N TYR A 174 -5.62 -10.86 -15.90
CA TYR A 174 -4.66 -11.07 -14.82
C TYR A 174 -3.85 -12.36 -15.03
N SER A 175 -4.54 -13.44 -15.40
CA SER A 175 -3.90 -14.76 -15.61
C SER A 175 -2.88 -14.71 -16.74
N VAL A 176 -3.25 -14.10 -17.88
CA VAL A 176 -2.33 -13.93 -19.02
C VAL A 176 -1.19 -12.98 -18.65
N ALA A 177 -1.44 -11.88 -17.95
CA ALA A 177 -0.39 -10.96 -17.51
C ALA A 177 0.63 -11.63 -16.58
N ALA A 178 0.18 -12.49 -15.65
CA ALA A 178 1.07 -13.26 -14.78
C ALA A 178 1.88 -14.30 -15.57
N HIS A 179 1.25 -14.96 -16.56
CA HIS A 179 1.90 -15.88 -17.49
C HIS A 179 3.03 -15.18 -18.27
N GLU A 180 2.71 -14.09 -18.98
CA GLU A 180 3.68 -13.37 -19.80
C GLU A 180 4.80 -12.75 -18.97
N PHE A 181 4.49 -12.32 -17.74
CA PHE A 181 5.52 -11.86 -16.83
C PHE A 181 6.48 -12.99 -16.42
N GLY A 182 6.00 -14.22 -16.26
CA GLY A 182 6.86 -15.40 -16.08
C GLY A 182 7.88 -15.56 -17.21
N HIS A 183 7.47 -15.35 -18.47
CA HIS A 183 8.39 -15.35 -19.61
C HIS A 183 9.39 -14.19 -19.57
N ALA A 184 8.97 -13.00 -19.13
CA ALA A 184 9.87 -11.86 -18.93
C ALA A 184 10.86 -12.08 -17.77
N LEU A 185 10.55 -12.96 -16.82
CA LEU A 185 11.44 -13.40 -15.75
C LEU A 185 12.36 -14.56 -16.17
N GLY A 186 12.20 -15.09 -17.38
CA GLY A 186 13.08 -16.10 -17.97
C GLY A 186 12.53 -17.53 -18.02
N LEU A 187 11.30 -17.77 -17.52
CA LEU A 187 10.67 -19.08 -17.70
C LEU A 187 10.39 -19.33 -19.18
N GLY A 188 10.77 -20.50 -19.69
CA GLY A 188 10.57 -20.86 -21.08
C GLY A 188 11.44 -20.13 -22.11
N THR A 189 12.21 -19.12 -21.70
CA THR A 189 12.92 -18.20 -22.61
C THR A 189 14.40 -18.03 -22.28
N ALA A 190 14.80 -18.11 -21.01
CA ALA A 190 16.17 -17.87 -20.60
C ALA A 190 17.10 -19.06 -20.91
N PRO A 191 18.40 -18.83 -21.16
CA PRO A 191 19.37 -19.91 -21.35
C PRO A 191 19.43 -20.88 -20.16
N THR A 192 19.24 -20.38 -18.95
CA THR A 192 19.21 -21.19 -17.71
C THR A 192 18.02 -22.15 -17.69
N TRP A 193 16.85 -21.74 -18.22
CA TRP A 193 15.71 -22.64 -18.44
C TRP A 193 16.05 -23.70 -19.50
N THR A 194 16.49 -23.27 -20.68
CA THR A 194 16.77 -24.17 -21.82
C THR A 194 17.82 -25.22 -21.46
N SER A 195 18.82 -24.85 -20.63
CA SER A 195 19.83 -25.77 -20.13
C SER A 195 19.26 -26.92 -19.30
N GLN A 196 18.04 -26.79 -18.78
CA GLN A 196 17.31 -27.73 -17.95
C GLN A 196 16.16 -28.43 -18.69
N VAL A 197 16.06 -28.30 -20.01
CA VAL A 197 15.08 -29.06 -20.82
C VAL A 197 15.72 -30.32 -21.38
N ARG A 198 15.15 -31.51 -21.10
CA ARG A 198 15.61 -32.81 -21.62
C ARG A 198 14.40 -33.65 -22.03
N ASN A 199 14.44 -34.23 -23.23
CA ASN A 199 13.43 -35.18 -23.71
C ASN A 199 11.98 -34.68 -23.59
N GLY A 200 11.73 -33.39 -23.85
CA GLY A 200 10.39 -32.80 -23.76
C GLY A 200 9.91 -32.50 -22.33
N ALA A 201 10.81 -32.51 -21.33
CA ALA A 201 10.49 -32.18 -19.94
C ALA A 201 11.51 -31.19 -19.35
N PHE A 202 11.09 -30.41 -18.36
CA PHE A 202 11.96 -29.60 -17.53
C PHE A 202 12.47 -30.45 -16.35
N VAL A 203 13.79 -30.51 -16.20
CA VAL A 203 14.48 -31.34 -15.19
C VAL A 203 15.08 -30.52 -14.05
N GLY A 204 14.58 -29.29 -13.85
CA GLY A 204 15.04 -28.46 -12.75
C GLY A 204 14.75 -29.12 -11.39
N PRO A 205 15.72 -29.15 -10.46
CA PRO A 205 15.61 -29.95 -9.24
C PRO A 205 14.47 -29.50 -8.32
N GLN A 206 14.16 -28.20 -8.24
CA GLN A 206 13.10 -27.67 -7.39
C GLN A 206 11.72 -28.00 -7.97
N ALA A 207 11.51 -27.74 -9.27
CA ALA A 207 10.27 -28.05 -9.95
C ALA A 207 10.03 -29.56 -10.01
N SER A 208 11.07 -30.35 -10.26
CA SER A 208 10.96 -31.81 -10.32
C SER A 208 10.62 -32.43 -8.96
N ALA A 209 11.21 -31.90 -7.88
CA ALA A 209 10.90 -32.36 -6.53
C ALA A 209 9.44 -32.08 -6.15
N LEU A 210 8.91 -30.93 -6.56
CA LEU A 210 7.52 -30.54 -6.27
C LEU A 210 6.50 -31.31 -7.11
N TYR A 211 6.81 -31.60 -8.38
CA TYR A 211 5.94 -32.35 -9.28
C TYR A 211 6.00 -33.88 -9.04
N GLY A 212 7.12 -34.39 -8.51
CA GLY A 212 7.37 -35.82 -8.31
C GLY A 212 8.20 -36.48 -9.42
N GLY A 213 8.86 -35.69 -10.28
CA GLY A 213 9.69 -36.12 -11.41
C GLY A 213 9.90 -34.98 -12.42
N PRO A 214 10.60 -35.22 -13.55
CA PRO A 214 10.69 -34.23 -14.63
C PRO A 214 9.31 -33.72 -15.05
N VAL A 215 9.16 -32.40 -15.13
CA VAL A 215 7.87 -31.76 -15.45
C VAL A 215 7.67 -31.75 -16.96
N PRO A 216 6.61 -32.38 -17.50
CA PRO A 216 6.36 -32.38 -18.94
C PRO A 216 6.19 -30.97 -19.50
N LEU A 217 6.68 -30.73 -20.72
CA LEU A 217 6.56 -29.45 -21.42
C LEU A 217 5.72 -29.59 -22.69
N ALA A 218 4.95 -28.55 -23.00
CA ALA A 218 4.44 -28.32 -24.35
C ALA A 218 5.51 -27.54 -25.15
N GLY A 219 6.14 -28.22 -26.12
CA GLY A 219 7.30 -27.69 -26.82
C GLY A 219 8.50 -27.53 -25.88
N THR A 220 9.07 -26.33 -25.82
CA THR A 220 10.26 -26.03 -24.98
C THR A 220 10.02 -24.96 -23.91
N SER A 221 8.87 -24.28 -23.95
CA SER A 221 8.69 -23.00 -23.26
C SER A 221 7.54 -22.97 -22.26
N HIS A 222 6.60 -23.91 -22.34
CA HIS A 222 5.44 -24.00 -21.44
C HIS A 222 5.40 -25.36 -20.77
N TRP A 223 4.75 -25.43 -19.61
CA TRP A 223 4.31 -26.71 -19.06
C TRP A 223 3.44 -27.45 -20.08
N ALA A 224 3.32 -28.78 -19.97
CA ALA A 224 2.31 -29.47 -20.75
C ALA A 224 0.90 -28.97 -20.37
N ASP A 225 -0.04 -29.03 -21.31
CA ASP A 225 -1.44 -28.66 -21.09
C ASP A 225 -2.05 -29.48 -19.94
N GLY A 226 -2.74 -28.81 -19.02
CA GLY A 226 -3.45 -29.42 -17.89
C GLY A 226 -2.56 -29.79 -16.70
N ILE A 227 -1.32 -29.31 -16.64
CA ILE A 227 -0.45 -29.56 -15.48
C ILE A 227 -1.04 -28.88 -14.24
N SER A 228 -1.14 -29.64 -13.15
CA SER A 228 -1.51 -29.14 -11.84
C SER A 228 -0.72 -29.86 -10.75
N VAL A 229 -0.45 -29.15 -9.65
CA VAL A 229 0.19 -29.70 -8.46
C VAL A 229 -0.68 -29.36 -7.26
N GLY A 230 -1.03 -30.36 -6.45
CA GLY A 230 -1.90 -30.17 -5.29
C GLY A 230 -3.30 -29.63 -5.65
N GLY A 231 -3.78 -29.86 -6.87
CA GLY A 231 -5.05 -29.33 -7.38
C GLY A 231 -5.01 -27.90 -7.89
N GLN A 232 -3.85 -27.22 -7.85
CA GLN A 232 -3.66 -25.89 -8.44
C GLN A 232 -3.13 -26.01 -9.87
N VAL A 233 -3.82 -25.39 -10.84
CA VAL A 233 -3.36 -25.24 -12.22
C VAL A 233 -2.19 -24.26 -12.28
N VAL A 234 -1.24 -24.52 -13.17
CA VAL A 234 -0.02 -23.70 -13.33
C VAL A 234 -0.25 -22.51 -14.24
N ALA A 235 0.43 -21.39 -13.97
CA ALA A 235 0.29 -20.19 -14.78
C ALA A 235 0.93 -20.34 -16.15
N LEU A 236 2.06 -21.07 -16.26
CA LEU A 236 2.81 -21.27 -17.52
C LEU A 236 2.25 -22.41 -18.40
N ASP A 237 0.95 -22.71 -18.28
CA ASP A 237 0.22 -23.60 -19.18
C ASP A 237 0.02 -22.91 -20.55
N PRO A 238 0.23 -23.59 -21.70
CA PRO A 238 0.06 -23.00 -23.04
C PRO A 238 -1.38 -22.63 -23.37
N THR A 239 -2.37 -23.14 -22.63
CA THR A 239 -3.79 -22.92 -22.88
C THR A 239 -4.39 -22.04 -21.78
N ALA A 240 -4.91 -20.88 -22.16
CA ALA A 240 -5.60 -20.01 -21.22
C ALA A 240 -6.89 -20.67 -20.68
N THR A 241 -7.06 -20.66 -19.35
CA THR A 241 -8.30 -21.12 -18.72
C THR A 241 -9.44 -20.13 -19.00
N LEU A 242 -10.52 -20.60 -19.62
CA LEU A 242 -11.73 -19.79 -19.82
C LEU A 242 -12.60 -19.79 -18.56
N GLY A 243 -13.16 -18.63 -18.22
CA GLY A 243 -14.11 -18.53 -17.10
C GLY A 243 -13.47 -18.64 -15.71
N GLY A 244 -12.14 -18.67 -15.62
CA GLY A 244 -11.41 -18.82 -14.36
C GLY A 244 -10.15 -17.99 -14.33
N ARG A 245 -9.69 -17.69 -13.11
CA ARG A 245 -8.39 -17.05 -12.85
C ARG A 245 -7.37 -18.10 -12.45
N VAL A 246 -6.21 -18.06 -13.11
CA VAL A 246 -5.01 -18.82 -12.76
C VAL A 246 -3.98 -17.86 -12.21
N THR A 247 -3.49 -18.14 -11.01
CA THR A 247 -2.40 -17.40 -10.36
C THR A 247 -1.08 -18.13 -10.54
N PHE A 248 0.04 -17.41 -10.38
CA PHE A 248 1.37 -18.02 -10.40
C PHE A 248 1.49 -19.09 -9.31
N SER A 249 1.76 -20.33 -9.72
CA SER A 249 1.68 -21.50 -8.85
C SER A 249 3.00 -21.77 -8.12
N ALA A 250 2.95 -22.63 -7.10
CA ALA A 250 4.15 -23.12 -6.44
C ALA A 250 5.14 -23.79 -7.41
N LEU A 251 4.64 -24.43 -8.49
CA LEU A 251 5.48 -25.03 -9.53
C LEU A 251 6.18 -23.98 -10.39
N ASP A 252 5.47 -22.90 -10.74
CA ASP A 252 6.05 -21.78 -11.50
C ASP A 252 7.17 -21.09 -10.69
N TYR A 253 6.96 -20.88 -9.38
CA TYR A 253 8.02 -20.36 -8.49
C TYR A 253 9.17 -21.34 -8.28
N ALA A 254 8.91 -22.65 -8.25
CA ALA A 254 9.96 -23.65 -8.20
C ALA A 254 10.85 -23.59 -9.44
N ALA A 255 10.25 -23.41 -10.61
CA ALA A 255 11.01 -23.21 -11.83
C ALA A 255 11.76 -21.87 -11.85
N LEU A 256 11.21 -20.79 -11.25
CA LEU A 256 11.96 -19.55 -11.06
C LEU A 256 13.22 -19.77 -10.22
N ARG A 257 13.14 -20.58 -9.15
CA ARG A 257 14.33 -20.98 -8.37
C ARG A 257 15.33 -21.77 -9.20
N ASP A 258 14.85 -22.70 -10.01
CA ASP A 258 15.72 -23.51 -10.88
C ASP A 258 16.44 -22.67 -11.94
N VAL A 259 15.83 -21.59 -12.45
CA VAL A 259 16.50 -20.64 -13.34
C VAL A 259 17.32 -19.57 -12.60
N GLY A 260 17.38 -19.67 -11.26
CA GLY A 260 18.31 -18.99 -10.35
C GLY A 260 17.73 -17.83 -9.54
N TRP A 261 16.43 -17.57 -9.62
CA TRP A 261 15.79 -16.56 -8.75
C TRP A 261 15.76 -17.00 -7.30
N ASN A 262 15.88 -16.05 -6.36
CA ASN A 262 15.51 -16.32 -4.98
C ASN A 262 14.00 -16.08 -4.79
N ALA A 263 13.21 -17.11 -5.11
CA ALA A 263 11.76 -17.09 -5.06
C ALA A 263 11.21 -17.96 -3.92
N SER A 264 10.28 -17.44 -3.12
CA SER A 264 9.52 -18.26 -2.16
C SER A 264 8.37 -19.01 -2.88
N ALA A 265 7.95 -20.16 -2.36
CA ALA A 265 6.79 -20.86 -2.94
C ALA A 265 5.50 -20.06 -2.62
N ALA A 266 4.64 -19.83 -3.61
CA ALA A 266 3.29 -19.32 -3.32
C ALA A 266 2.55 -20.31 -2.44
N ALA A 267 2.26 -19.90 -1.21
CA ALA A 267 1.19 -20.50 -0.44
C ALA A 267 -0.15 -20.10 -1.11
N PRO A 268 -1.17 -20.98 -1.16
CA PRO A 268 -2.54 -20.48 -1.21
C PRO A 268 -2.70 -19.49 -0.05
N PRO A 269 -3.50 -18.41 -0.15
CA PRO A 269 -3.70 -17.52 0.99
C PRO A 269 -4.09 -18.41 2.18
N PRO A 270 -3.25 -18.49 3.24
CA PRO A 270 -3.63 -19.23 4.41
C PRO A 270 -4.89 -18.56 4.96
N ALA A 271 -5.83 -19.33 5.50
CA ALA A 271 -6.69 -18.76 6.53
C ALA A 271 -5.74 -18.07 7.53
N ALA A 272 -5.97 -16.77 7.79
CA ALA A 272 -5.05 -15.92 8.52
C ALA A 272 -4.44 -16.69 9.71
N PRO A 273 -3.12 -16.91 9.76
CA PRO A 273 -2.52 -17.56 10.91
C PRO A 273 -2.88 -16.72 12.14
N SER A 274 -3.21 -17.38 13.24
CA SER A 274 -3.34 -16.72 14.52
C SER A 274 -2.05 -15.92 14.76
N PRO A 275 -2.11 -14.62 15.09
CA PRO A 275 -0.92 -13.81 15.27
C PRO A 275 -0.01 -14.49 16.30
N PRO A 276 1.32 -14.53 16.09
CA PRO A 276 2.23 -15.07 17.08
C PRO A 276 2.01 -14.34 18.42
N PRO A 277 2.17 -15.02 19.58
CA PRO A 277 2.02 -14.37 20.86
C PRO A 277 3.01 -13.20 20.95
N PHE A 278 2.46 -11.99 20.91
CA PHE A 278 3.18 -10.74 21.02
C PHE A 278 3.60 -10.55 22.48
N VAL A 279 4.78 -9.96 22.70
CA VAL A 279 5.18 -9.49 24.03
C VAL A 279 4.56 -8.11 24.21
N PRO A 280 3.62 -7.90 25.15
CA PRO A 280 3.02 -6.59 25.37
C PRO A 280 4.10 -5.54 25.62
N VAL A 281 4.02 -4.42 24.92
CA VAL A 281 4.86 -3.24 25.20
C VAL A 281 4.02 -2.31 26.07
N PRO A 282 4.35 -2.11 27.36
CA PRO A 282 3.59 -1.20 28.20
C PRO A 282 3.60 0.21 27.61
N LEU A 283 2.44 0.69 27.16
CA LEU A 283 2.31 2.03 26.57
C LEU A 283 2.12 3.12 27.65
N ASN A 284 1.65 2.74 28.85
CA ASN A 284 1.51 3.61 30.02
C ASN A 284 0.77 4.94 29.73
N ASN A 285 -0.28 4.91 28.89
CA ASN A 285 -1.12 6.08 28.65
C ASN A 285 -1.93 6.40 29.93
N PRO A 286 -1.85 7.63 30.49
CA PRO A 286 -2.58 7.98 31.70
C PRO A 286 -4.09 8.06 31.45
N ARG A 287 -4.89 7.56 32.41
CA ARG A 287 -6.37 7.53 32.39
C ARG A 287 -7.08 8.89 32.33
N THR A 288 -6.33 9.99 32.45
CA THR A 288 -6.85 11.37 32.50
C THR A 288 -5.93 12.36 31.77
N ALA A 289 -5.04 11.87 30.91
CA ALA A 289 -4.20 12.75 30.10
C ALA A 289 -4.98 13.24 28.87
N PRO A 290 -4.60 14.39 28.28
CA PRO A 290 -5.12 14.81 26.99
C PRO A 290 -4.94 13.68 25.95
N ALA A 291 -5.83 13.62 24.97
CA ALA A 291 -5.81 12.55 23.97
C ALA A 291 -4.47 12.55 23.22
N PRO A 292 -3.75 11.42 23.11
CA PRO A 292 -2.52 11.39 22.34
C PRO A 292 -2.82 11.48 20.84
N VAL A 293 -1.86 12.00 20.07
CA VAL A 293 -1.84 11.88 18.60
C VAL A 293 -0.87 10.78 18.19
N VAL A 294 -1.24 9.94 17.22
CA VAL A 294 -0.35 8.95 16.64
C VAL A 294 0.39 9.60 15.47
N LEU A 295 1.72 9.52 15.48
CA LEU A 295 2.55 9.89 14.34
C LEU A 295 3.23 8.67 13.75
N THR A 296 3.19 8.57 12.42
CA THR A 296 3.91 7.57 11.63
C THR A 296 4.58 8.25 10.42
N GLY A 297 5.34 7.49 9.63
CA GLY A 297 6.06 8.03 8.46
C GLY A 297 7.38 7.33 8.11
N PRO A 298 8.16 6.83 9.09
CA PRO A 298 9.34 6.03 8.79
C PRO A 298 8.97 4.71 8.08
N ALA A 299 9.88 4.20 7.26
CA ALA A 299 9.77 2.91 6.60
C ALA A 299 10.38 1.80 7.48
N ASP A 300 9.92 1.71 8.73
CA ASP A 300 10.36 0.69 9.69
C ASP A 300 9.19 -0.09 10.30
N GLY A 301 7.97 0.12 9.78
CA GLY A 301 6.76 -0.54 10.27
C GLY A 301 6.28 -0.04 11.63
N THR A 302 6.86 1.03 12.17
CA THR A 302 6.52 1.54 13.49
C THR A 302 5.58 2.73 13.45
N GLY A 303 4.84 2.93 14.55
CA GLY A 303 4.11 4.14 14.84
C GLY A 303 4.20 4.45 16.33
N ARG A 304 3.97 5.71 16.72
CA ARG A 304 4.14 6.10 18.13
C ARG A 304 3.12 7.17 18.52
N ALA A 305 2.63 7.06 19.75
CA ALA A 305 1.79 8.08 20.37
C ALA A 305 2.63 9.25 20.88
N TYR A 306 2.07 10.45 20.83
CA TYR A 306 2.67 11.68 21.30
C TYR A 306 1.66 12.52 22.07
N THR A 307 2.11 13.16 23.15
CA THR A 307 1.34 14.13 23.93
C THR A 307 1.95 15.52 23.81
N LEU A 308 1.13 16.56 23.86
CA LEU A 308 1.60 17.93 23.86
C LEU A 308 2.15 18.29 25.25
N SER A 309 3.39 18.77 25.29
CA SER A 309 3.99 19.34 26.50
C SER A 309 3.64 20.82 26.62
N ALA A 310 3.69 21.35 27.85
CA ALA A 310 3.42 22.76 28.15
C ALA A 310 4.34 23.75 27.39
N ASP A 311 5.48 23.29 26.87
CA ASP A 311 6.37 24.05 25.99
C ASP A 311 5.92 24.10 24.51
N GLY A 312 4.78 23.48 24.19
CA GLY A 312 4.21 23.42 22.83
C GLY A 312 4.82 22.34 21.94
N PHE A 313 5.68 21.46 22.48
CA PHE A 313 6.29 20.37 21.73
C PHE A 313 5.61 19.02 21.99
N LEU A 314 5.48 18.21 20.94
CA LEU A 314 5.05 16.83 21.02
C LEU A 314 6.17 15.99 21.64
N ARG A 315 5.84 15.31 22.73
CA ARG A 315 6.73 14.38 23.43
C ARG A 315 6.21 12.96 23.25
N PRO A 316 7.07 11.97 23.03
CA PRO A 316 6.60 10.61 22.88
C PRO A 316 5.90 10.12 24.15
N ALA A 317 4.75 9.50 23.98
CA ALA A 317 3.98 8.81 25.02
C ALA A 317 4.14 7.30 24.82
N GLY A 318 4.96 6.67 25.66
CA GLY A 318 5.34 5.26 25.52
C GLY A 318 6.37 5.01 24.41
N ASP A 319 6.67 3.74 24.16
CA ASP A 319 7.63 3.31 23.13
C ASP A 319 7.01 3.28 21.72
N ALA A 320 7.87 3.24 20.69
CA ALA A 320 7.40 3.00 19.33
C ALA A 320 6.81 1.58 19.21
N VAL A 321 5.65 1.48 18.56
CA VAL A 321 4.94 0.22 18.36
C VAL A 321 5.31 -0.36 17.00
N PRO A 322 5.97 -1.53 16.92
CA PRO A 322 6.09 -2.27 15.67
C PRO A 322 4.73 -2.89 15.34
N ALA A 323 3.92 -2.16 14.56
CA ALA A 323 2.52 -2.49 14.37
C ALA A 323 2.33 -3.87 13.73
N PHE A 324 3.15 -4.19 12.72
CA PHE A 324 3.06 -5.44 11.99
C PHE A 324 4.43 -6.12 11.96
N PRO A 325 4.63 -7.23 12.70
CA PRO A 325 5.90 -7.94 12.72
C PRO A 325 6.39 -8.31 11.31
N GLY A 326 7.63 -7.91 10.99
CA GLY A 326 8.26 -8.19 9.69
C GLY A 326 7.84 -7.25 8.54
N TYR A 327 6.91 -6.33 8.77
CA TYR A 327 6.59 -5.28 7.81
C TYR A 327 7.51 -4.07 8.04
N ALA A 328 8.24 -3.67 7.01
CA ALA A 328 9.13 -2.50 7.04
C ALA A 328 8.60 -1.33 6.19
N GLY A 329 7.31 -1.34 5.84
CA GLY A 329 6.69 -0.21 5.14
C GLY A 329 6.17 0.85 6.10
N VAL A 330 5.59 1.92 5.54
CA VAL A 330 4.91 2.93 6.35
C VAL A 330 3.62 2.36 6.93
N THR A 331 3.32 2.67 8.19
CA THR A 331 2.01 2.41 8.79
C THR A 331 1.21 3.71 8.83
N ARG A 332 -0.10 3.63 9.00
CA ARG A 332 -0.95 4.77 9.36
C ARG A 332 -1.66 4.41 10.65
N GLY A 333 -1.80 5.36 11.57
CA GLY A 333 -2.40 5.07 12.86
C GLY A 333 -3.40 6.13 13.30
N VAL A 334 -4.24 5.74 14.24
CA VAL A 334 -5.24 6.58 14.92
C VAL A 334 -5.33 6.11 16.36
N ALA A 335 -5.56 7.02 17.30
CA ALA A 335 -5.89 6.68 18.68
C ALA A 335 -7.41 6.74 18.94
N ALA A 336 -7.97 5.80 19.68
CA ALA A 336 -9.35 5.86 20.16
C ALA A 336 -9.55 4.86 21.29
N ASP A 337 -10.51 5.07 22.20
CA ASP A 337 -10.86 4.07 23.22
C ASP A 337 -11.69 2.91 22.61
N PHE A 338 -11.02 1.86 22.15
CA PHE A 338 -11.68 0.64 21.63
C PHE A 338 -12.10 -0.32 22.76
N THR A 339 -11.51 -0.17 23.95
CA THR A 339 -11.75 -1.06 25.10
C THR A 339 -12.77 -0.55 26.11
N GLY A 340 -13.19 0.70 25.99
CA GLY A 340 -14.14 1.38 26.88
C GLY A 340 -13.59 1.56 28.30
N ASP A 341 -12.27 1.61 28.47
CA ASP A 341 -11.62 1.73 29.79
C ASP A 341 -11.24 3.18 30.15
N GLY A 342 -11.51 4.12 29.24
CA GLY A 342 -11.20 5.55 29.35
C GLY A 342 -9.75 5.87 28.99
N VAL A 343 -8.99 4.91 28.44
CA VAL A 343 -7.63 5.12 27.92
C VAL A 343 -7.66 4.93 26.40
N GLU A 344 -7.10 5.89 25.69
CA GLU A 344 -6.96 5.82 24.24
C GLU A 344 -6.04 4.66 23.84
N ASP A 345 -6.58 3.74 23.04
CA ASP A 345 -5.90 2.62 22.40
C ASP A 345 -5.36 3.04 21.03
N LEU A 346 -4.38 2.29 20.48
CA LEU A 346 -3.73 2.64 19.22
C LEU A 346 -4.11 1.64 18.12
N ALA A 347 -4.76 2.13 17.06
CA ALA A 347 -5.03 1.36 15.85
C ALA A 347 -4.01 1.71 14.75
N PHE A 348 -3.53 0.70 14.05
CA PHE A 348 -2.58 0.82 12.94
C PHE A 348 -3.09 0.07 11.71
N GLY A 349 -2.82 0.63 10.55
CA GLY A 349 -3.11 0.07 9.23
C GLY A 349 -1.83 0.00 8.41
N THR A 350 -1.70 -1.03 7.56
CA THR A 350 -0.57 -1.12 6.63
C THR A 350 -0.68 -0.04 5.55
N GLY A 351 0.47 0.54 5.20
CA GLY A 351 0.65 1.29 3.97
C GLY A 351 0.79 0.37 2.75
N PRO A 352 1.13 0.93 1.58
CA PRO A 352 1.32 0.15 0.36
C PRO A 352 2.40 -0.94 0.50
N GLY A 353 2.22 -2.07 -0.20
CA GLY A 353 3.23 -3.12 -0.31
C GLY A 353 3.02 -4.35 0.58
N ALA A 354 1.94 -4.38 1.36
CA ALA A 354 1.47 -5.55 2.09
C ALA A 354 -0.06 -5.65 1.96
N ALA A 355 -0.64 -6.80 2.34
CA ALA A 355 -2.09 -6.88 2.50
C ALA A 355 -2.58 -5.75 3.42
N ALA A 356 -3.79 -5.23 3.15
CA ALA A 356 -4.45 -4.23 3.99
C ALA A 356 -4.73 -4.79 5.39
N GLY A 357 -3.73 -4.74 6.25
CA GLY A 357 -3.75 -5.27 7.61
C GLY A 357 -4.11 -4.17 8.59
N VAL A 358 -4.86 -4.53 9.62
CA VAL A 358 -5.21 -3.68 10.75
C VAL A 358 -4.81 -4.37 12.05
N ARG A 359 -4.31 -3.59 13.00
CA ARG A 359 -4.04 -4.02 14.38
C ARG A 359 -4.41 -2.93 15.36
N ILE A 360 -5.05 -3.30 16.45
CA ILE A 360 -5.43 -2.42 17.56
C ILE A 360 -4.73 -2.91 18.82
N VAL A 361 -4.02 -2.02 19.51
CA VAL A 361 -3.25 -2.28 20.72
C VAL A 361 -3.81 -1.45 21.86
N ASN A 362 -4.08 -2.07 23.00
CA ASN A 362 -4.66 -1.42 24.15
C ASN A 362 -3.65 -0.41 24.75
N GLY A 363 -4.08 0.83 24.95
CA GLY A 363 -3.21 1.92 25.39
C GLY A 363 -2.78 1.82 26.86
N ALA A 364 -3.60 1.18 27.70
CA ALA A 364 -3.30 1.00 29.12
C ALA A 364 -2.29 -0.14 29.37
N THR A 365 -2.40 -1.23 28.60
CA THR A 365 -1.71 -2.50 28.88
C THR A 365 -0.70 -2.90 27.81
N GLY A 366 -0.81 -2.38 26.60
CA GLY A 366 -0.01 -2.80 25.45
C GLY A 366 -0.45 -4.15 24.83
N ALA A 367 -1.57 -4.73 25.28
CA ALA A 367 -2.08 -5.99 24.76
C ALA A 367 -2.84 -5.79 23.44
N ASP A 368 -2.91 -6.81 22.59
CA ASP A 368 -3.72 -6.74 21.37
C ASP A 368 -5.21 -6.73 21.70
N VAL A 369 -5.93 -5.75 21.14
CA VAL A 369 -7.40 -5.63 21.24
C VAL A 369 -8.06 -6.35 20.06
N ALA A 370 -7.56 -6.15 18.85
CA ALA A 370 -8.03 -6.82 17.64
C ALA A 370 -7.00 -6.73 16.52
N SER A 371 -7.05 -7.66 15.58
CA SER A 371 -6.29 -7.58 14.33
C SER A 371 -7.01 -8.32 13.21
N GLY A 372 -6.65 -8.00 11.97
CA GLY A 372 -7.21 -8.70 10.81
C GLY A 372 -6.71 -8.12 9.49
N VAL A 373 -6.95 -8.85 8.41
CA VAL A 373 -6.88 -8.31 7.05
C VAL A 373 -8.25 -7.77 6.69
N VAL A 374 -8.27 -6.58 6.12
CA VAL A 374 -9.47 -5.89 5.64
C VAL A 374 -9.31 -5.63 4.15
N LEU A 375 -10.41 -5.28 3.46
CA LEU A 375 -10.39 -5.00 2.03
C LEU A 375 -9.71 -6.12 1.22
N ASP A 376 -10.20 -7.36 1.38
CA ASP A 376 -9.57 -8.58 0.86
C ASP A 376 -8.91 -8.44 -0.53
N GLY A 377 -7.64 -8.84 -0.59
CA GLY A 377 -6.84 -8.80 -1.83
C GLY A 377 -6.34 -7.41 -2.23
N PHE A 378 -6.57 -6.38 -1.41
CA PHE A 378 -6.01 -5.05 -1.60
C PHE A 378 -4.69 -4.88 -0.84
N GLY A 379 -3.69 -4.31 -1.51
CA GLY A 379 -2.37 -4.04 -0.93
C GLY A 379 -1.84 -2.62 -1.20
N GLY A 380 -2.72 -1.70 -1.59
CA GLY A 380 -2.39 -0.28 -1.79
C GLY A 380 -2.28 0.52 -0.49
N GLY A 381 -2.50 -0.12 0.66
CA GLY A 381 -2.50 0.51 1.98
C GLY A 381 -3.83 1.16 2.33
N VAL A 382 -4.07 1.38 3.63
CA VAL A 382 -5.36 1.88 4.14
C VAL A 382 -5.21 3.16 4.93
N PHE A 383 -6.27 3.98 4.99
CA PHE A 383 -6.40 5.04 5.99
C PHE A 383 -7.40 4.63 7.07
N LEU A 384 -7.21 5.14 8.29
CA LEU A 384 -8.01 4.81 9.45
C LEU A 384 -8.63 6.07 10.04
N ALA A 385 -9.84 5.92 10.57
CA ALA A 385 -10.48 6.85 11.49
C ALA A 385 -11.24 6.02 12.54
N ALA A 386 -11.42 6.57 13.74
CA ALA A 386 -12.11 5.85 14.80
C ALA A 386 -12.87 6.81 15.70
N ALA A 387 -14.09 6.42 16.06
CA ALA A 387 -14.98 7.11 17.00
C ALA A 387 -16.17 6.20 17.33
N ASP A 388 -16.89 6.50 18.40
CA ASP A 388 -18.11 5.77 18.78
C ASP A 388 -19.27 6.13 17.83
N VAL A 389 -19.73 5.17 17.02
CA VAL A 389 -20.83 5.37 16.06
C VAL A 389 -22.12 4.69 16.50
N ASP A 390 -22.07 3.80 17.49
CA ASP A 390 -23.23 3.06 17.99
C ASP A 390 -23.64 3.37 19.45
N ARG A 391 -22.90 4.30 20.08
CA ARG A 391 -23.11 4.91 21.41
C ARG A 391 -22.97 3.92 22.55
N ASP A 392 -22.11 2.92 22.41
CA ASP A 392 -21.83 1.96 23.47
C ASP A 392 -20.65 2.37 24.37
N GLY A 393 -20.02 3.51 24.09
CA GLY A 393 -18.86 4.04 24.81
C GLY A 393 -17.53 3.43 24.36
N ARG A 394 -17.50 2.69 23.25
CA ARG A 394 -16.28 2.19 22.60
C ARG A 394 -16.23 2.73 21.18
N ALA A 395 -15.02 2.90 20.66
CA ALA A 395 -14.85 3.33 19.29
C ALA A 395 -15.09 2.21 18.27
N GLU A 396 -15.73 2.55 17.16
CA GLU A 396 -15.70 1.80 15.91
C GLU A 396 -14.53 2.25 15.03
N LEU A 397 -14.06 1.37 14.15
CA LEU A 397 -12.99 1.64 13.20
C LEU A 397 -13.52 1.79 11.78
N ALA A 398 -13.34 2.96 11.17
CA ALA A 398 -13.45 3.12 9.72
C ALA A 398 -12.11 2.89 9.03
N VAL A 399 -12.16 2.13 7.94
CA VAL A 399 -11.03 1.84 7.07
C VAL A 399 -11.37 2.21 5.63
N SER A 400 -10.55 3.04 4.99
CA SER A 400 -10.67 3.32 3.56
C SER A 400 -9.47 2.83 2.77
N ALA A 401 -9.72 2.47 1.51
CA ALA A 401 -8.65 2.17 0.58
C ALA A 401 -7.85 3.43 0.21
N ASP A 402 -6.53 3.32 0.10
CA ASP A 402 -5.71 4.33 -0.57
C ASP A 402 -5.72 4.13 -2.10
N ALA A 403 -4.81 4.79 -2.81
CA ALA A 403 -4.64 4.74 -4.25
C ALA A 403 -4.67 3.28 -4.77
N GLY A 404 -5.45 3.07 -5.83
CA GLY A 404 -5.70 1.78 -6.45
C GLY A 404 -6.97 1.07 -5.96
N GLY A 405 -7.45 1.34 -4.74
CA GLY A 405 -8.61 0.61 -4.17
C GLY A 405 -9.98 1.30 -4.33
N GLY A 406 -10.00 2.45 -5.01
CA GLY A 406 -11.22 3.23 -5.23
C GLY A 406 -11.75 3.87 -3.96
N THR A 407 -13.06 4.11 -3.87
CA THR A 407 -13.66 4.83 -2.73
C THR A 407 -14.28 3.90 -1.70
N ARG A 408 -13.81 2.66 -1.65
CA ARG A 408 -14.33 1.68 -0.71
C ARG A 408 -13.97 2.10 0.71
N VAL A 409 -15.00 2.14 1.56
CA VAL A 409 -14.88 2.36 3.00
C VAL A 409 -15.63 1.23 3.71
N SER A 410 -14.99 0.64 4.71
CA SER A 410 -15.57 -0.38 5.58
C SER A 410 -15.51 0.11 7.03
N VAL A 411 -16.61 -0.03 7.78
CA VAL A 411 -16.70 0.35 9.19
C VAL A 411 -16.84 -0.92 10.02
N TYR A 412 -16.07 -1.04 11.09
CA TYR A 412 -16.00 -2.24 11.93
C TYR A 412 -16.26 -1.91 13.39
N LYS A 413 -17.08 -2.74 14.03
CA LYS A 413 -17.15 -2.86 15.49
C LYS A 413 -16.01 -3.75 15.99
N VAL A 414 -15.42 -3.39 17.11
CA VAL A 414 -14.40 -4.20 17.77
C VAL A 414 -15.05 -5.04 18.86
N THR A 415 -15.07 -6.36 18.71
CA THR A 415 -15.71 -7.25 19.70
C THR A 415 -14.98 -8.58 19.80
N GLY A 416 -14.65 -9.00 21.03
CA GLY A 416 -14.09 -10.32 21.31
C GLY A 416 -12.79 -10.63 20.55
N GLY A 417 -11.91 -9.64 20.40
CA GLY A 417 -10.64 -9.82 19.68
C GLY A 417 -10.73 -9.62 18.16
N ARG A 418 -11.89 -9.24 17.61
CA ARG A 418 -12.17 -9.27 16.17
C ARG A 418 -12.76 -7.95 15.67
N LEU A 419 -12.51 -7.69 14.38
CA LEU A 419 -13.17 -6.66 13.59
C LEU A 419 -14.45 -7.27 12.99
N VAL A 420 -15.61 -6.76 13.40
CA VAL A 420 -16.93 -7.19 12.91
C VAL A 420 -17.48 -6.10 11.99
N PRO A 421 -17.71 -6.37 10.69
CA PRO A 421 -18.15 -5.33 9.77
C PRO A 421 -19.56 -4.84 10.13
N LEU A 422 -19.73 -3.53 10.19
CA LEU A 422 -21.01 -2.84 10.31
C LEU A 422 -21.49 -2.39 8.94
N ALA A 423 -20.64 -1.70 8.17
CA ALA A 423 -20.96 -1.17 6.84
C ALA A 423 -19.80 -1.36 5.85
N ASP A 424 -20.10 -1.51 4.56
CA ASP A 424 -19.14 -1.56 3.46
C ASP A 424 -19.76 -0.95 2.20
N PHE A 425 -19.15 0.10 1.65
CA PHE A 425 -19.73 0.85 0.54
C PHE A 425 -18.69 1.65 -0.26
N LEU A 426 -19.07 2.15 -1.44
CA LEU A 426 -18.30 3.11 -2.24
C LEU A 426 -18.72 4.53 -1.92
N ALA A 427 -17.79 5.34 -1.40
CA ALA A 427 -18.10 6.63 -0.81
C ALA A 427 -18.59 7.70 -1.79
N PHE A 428 -18.42 7.56 -3.11
CA PHE A 428 -18.92 8.55 -4.09
C PHE A 428 -19.72 7.94 -5.24
N GLY A 429 -20.07 6.65 -5.12
CA GLY A 429 -20.85 5.94 -6.15
C GLY A 429 -20.17 5.80 -7.52
N ASP A 430 -18.91 6.21 -7.65
CA ASP A 430 -18.10 6.03 -8.85
C ASP A 430 -17.21 4.79 -8.70
N PRO A 431 -17.59 3.65 -9.31
CA PRO A 431 -16.81 2.43 -9.25
C PRO A 431 -15.58 2.46 -10.16
N GLY A 432 -15.37 3.51 -10.98
CA GLY A 432 -14.21 3.68 -11.85
C GLY A 432 -13.10 4.53 -11.24
N PHE A 433 -13.42 5.38 -10.27
CA PHE A 433 -12.42 6.17 -9.57
C PHE A 433 -11.50 5.30 -8.70
N ARG A 434 -10.17 5.54 -8.77
CA ARG A 434 -9.13 4.74 -8.09
C ARG A 434 -8.23 5.55 -7.16
N GLY A 435 -8.56 6.82 -6.90
CA GLY A 435 -7.70 7.69 -6.07
C GLY A 435 -7.64 7.33 -4.59
N GLY A 436 -8.46 6.39 -4.11
CA GLY A 436 -8.60 6.10 -2.69
C GLY A 436 -9.58 7.06 -2.00
N SER A 437 -9.65 6.97 -0.68
CA SER A 437 -10.42 7.88 0.17
C SER A 437 -9.68 8.17 1.46
N ARG A 438 -9.88 9.38 2.01
CA ARG A 438 -9.32 9.85 3.28
C ARG A 438 -10.48 9.94 4.24
N VAL A 439 -10.34 9.42 5.46
CA VAL A 439 -11.45 9.29 6.40
C VAL A 439 -11.15 10.03 7.69
N ALA A 440 -12.20 10.59 8.29
CA ALA A 440 -12.20 11.17 9.62
C ALA A 440 -13.57 10.92 10.28
N MET A 441 -13.65 10.98 11.60
CA MET A 441 -14.90 10.80 12.33
C MET A 441 -15.03 11.84 13.44
N ALA A 442 -16.22 12.39 13.62
CA ALA A 442 -16.59 13.27 14.73
C ALA A 442 -18.12 13.40 14.82
N ASP A 443 -18.67 13.62 16.01
CA ASP A 443 -20.09 13.92 16.19
C ASP A 443 -20.39 15.37 15.75
N MET A 444 -20.93 15.55 14.55
CA MET A 444 -21.24 16.86 13.97
C MET A 444 -22.67 17.28 14.33
N ASN A 445 -23.59 16.34 14.48
CA ASN A 445 -25.02 16.60 14.68
C ASN A 445 -25.48 16.62 16.16
N ARG A 446 -24.61 16.21 17.10
CA ARG A 446 -24.84 16.05 18.55
C ARG A 446 -25.88 15.00 18.92
N ASP A 447 -26.00 13.95 18.13
CA ASP A 447 -26.84 12.82 18.50
C ASP A 447 -26.10 11.77 19.35
N GLY A 448 -24.79 11.97 19.57
CA GLY A 448 -23.89 11.11 20.32
C GLY A 448 -23.25 9.99 19.50
N ALA A 449 -23.62 9.81 18.24
CA ALA A 449 -22.93 8.92 17.31
C ALA A 449 -22.05 9.76 16.36
N ALA A 450 -20.78 9.40 16.22
CA ALA A 450 -19.88 10.12 15.34
C ALA A 450 -20.22 9.90 13.86
N GLU A 451 -20.27 10.99 13.09
CA GLU A 451 -20.37 10.94 11.64
C GLU A 451 -19.05 10.46 11.01
N LEU A 452 -19.15 9.82 9.85
CA LEU A 452 -18.00 9.49 9.01
C LEU A 452 -17.87 10.52 7.87
N ILE A 453 -16.75 11.25 7.87
CA ILE A 453 -16.35 12.17 6.81
C ILE A 453 -15.39 11.45 5.87
N VAL A 454 -15.68 11.50 4.56
CA VAL A 454 -14.86 10.87 3.52
C VAL A 454 -14.45 11.88 2.47
N GLY A 455 -13.15 12.06 2.27
CA GLY A 455 -12.55 12.88 1.22
C GLY A 455 -12.07 12.03 0.03
N ALA A 456 -12.31 12.50 -1.19
CA ALA A 456 -11.79 11.87 -2.40
C ALA A 456 -10.26 12.02 -2.49
N GLY A 457 -9.61 10.93 -2.89
CA GLY A 457 -8.16 10.86 -3.04
C GLY A 457 -7.57 11.52 -4.29
N LEU A 458 -6.28 11.24 -4.53
CA LEU A 458 -5.52 11.77 -5.66
C LEU A 458 -6.20 11.47 -7.01
N GLY A 459 -6.18 12.43 -7.93
CA GLY A 459 -6.88 12.35 -9.21
C GLY A 459 -8.36 12.70 -9.13
N GLY A 460 -8.93 12.74 -7.91
CA GLY A 460 -10.27 13.25 -7.65
C GLY A 460 -10.24 14.76 -7.38
N GLY A 461 -11.40 15.40 -7.57
CA GLY A 461 -11.61 16.74 -7.02
C GLY A 461 -11.60 16.72 -5.49
N PRO A 462 -11.58 17.89 -4.82
CA PRO A 462 -11.67 17.97 -3.35
C PRO A 462 -13.10 17.68 -2.86
N ARG A 463 -13.68 16.57 -3.32
CA ARG A 463 -15.05 16.13 -3.02
C ARG A 463 -15.08 15.50 -1.63
N VAL A 464 -16.04 15.90 -0.80
CA VAL A 464 -16.23 15.41 0.55
C VAL A 464 -17.66 14.92 0.73
N ALA A 465 -17.78 13.81 1.45
CA ALA A 465 -18.98 13.04 1.68
C ALA A 465 -19.15 12.86 3.20
N VAL A 466 -20.32 13.19 3.76
CA VAL A 466 -20.60 13.00 5.19
C VAL A 466 -21.69 11.95 5.36
N TYR A 467 -21.40 10.92 6.15
CA TYR A 467 -22.31 9.81 6.45
C TYR A 467 -22.75 9.84 7.91
N ASP A 468 -24.03 9.56 8.13
CA ASP A 468 -24.65 9.46 9.45
C ASP A 468 -24.12 8.25 10.23
N GLY A 469 -23.58 8.49 11.43
CA GLY A 469 -22.96 7.45 12.27
C GLY A 469 -23.95 6.38 12.71
N ALA A 470 -25.11 6.81 13.21
CA ALA A 470 -26.16 5.91 13.69
C ALA A 470 -26.76 5.03 12.58
N ALA A 471 -26.75 5.49 11.32
CA ALA A 471 -27.09 4.68 10.16
C ALA A 471 -25.99 3.65 9.86
N LEU A 472 -24.71 4.05 9.91
CA LEU A 472 -23.58 3.13 9.70
C LEU A 472 -23.56 2.00 10.74
N ALA A 473 -23.86 2.30 12.01
CA ALA A 473 -24.02 1.31 13.07
C ALA A 473 -25.08 0.22 12.75
N ARG A 474 -26.04 0.54 11.89
CA ARG A 474 -27.11 -0.36 11.42
C ARG A 474 -26.84 -0.93 10.02
N GLY A 475 -25.61 -0.75 9.52
CA GLY A 475 -25.17 -1.19 8.19
C GLY A 475 -25.74 -0.39 7.03
N GLN A 476 -26.14 0.86 7.26
CA GLN A 476 -26.72 1.74 6.26
C GLN A 476 -25.78 2.91 5.97
N ALA A 477 -25.34 3.02 4.71
CA ALA A 477 -24.55 4.16 4.25
C ALA A 477 -25.47 5.34 3.86
N ALA A 478 -26.00 6.06 4.86
CA ALA A 478 -26.88 7.21 4.66
C ALA A 478 -26.10 8.53 4.70
N ARG A 479 -26.37 9.42 3.75
CA ARG A 479 -25.82 10.78 3.72
C ARG A 479 -26.44 11.63 4.82
N LEU A 480 -25.63 12.25 5.67
CA LEU A 480 -26.11 13.27 6.59
C LEU A 480 -26.41 14.58 5.84
N VAL A 481 -25.54 14.94 4.89
CA VAL A 481 -25.73 16.05 3.95
C VAL A 481 -25.33 15.62 2.54
N PRO A 482 -25.80 16.32 1.48
CA PRO A 482 -25.26 16.14 0.13
C PRO A 482 -23.74 16.30 0.12
N ASP A 483 -23.06 15.56 -0.76
CA ASP A 483 -21.63 15.77 -0.92
C ASP A 483 -21.32 17.08 -1.66
N PHE A 484 -20.10 17.57 -1.49
CA PHE A 484 -19.71 18.91 -1.93
C PHE A 484 -18.22 18.96 -2.27
N PHE A 485 -17.78 20.02 -2.95
CA PHE A 485 -16.35 20.32 -3.10
C PHE A 485 -15.90 21.26 -1.99
N ALA A 486 -14.94 20.82 -1.17
CA ALA A 486 -14.46 21.57 -0.01
C ALA A 486 -13.50 22.72 -0.37
N LEU A 487 -12.91 22.65 -1.56
CA LEU A 487 -11.96 23.61 -2.12
C LEU A 487 -12.28 23.81 -3.61
N ASP A 488 -11.44 24.56 -4.34
CA ASP A 488 -11.60 24.79 -5.77
C ASP A 488 -11.85 23.45 -6.53
N PRO A 489 -13.03 23.29 -7.18
CA PRO A 489 -13.39 22.07 -7.89
C PRO A 489 -12.46 21.70 -9.05
N ALA A 490 -11.59 22.61 -9.51
CA ALA A 490 -10.58 22.34 -10.54
C ALA A 490 -9.37 21.57 -9.99
N LEU A 491 -9.15 21.55 -8.67
CA LEU A 491 -8.06 20.80 -8.06
C LEU A 491 -8.20 19.30 -8.31
N ARG A 492 -7.08 18.60 -8.51
CA ARG A 492 -7.03 17.13 -8.67
C ARG A 492 -6.10 16.45 -7.68
N SER A 493 -5.66 17.19 -6.66
CA SER A 493 -4.82 16.71 -5.57
C SER A 493 -5.56 15.79 -4.58
N GLY A 494 -6.88 15.64 -4.74
CA GLY A 494 -7.76 15.13 -3.70
C GLY A 494 -7.84 16.07 -2.49
N VAL A 495 -8.47 15.58 -1.43
CA VAL A 495 -8.63 16.28 -0.15
C VAL A 495 -8.36 15.32 1.00
N TYR A 496 -7.51 15.77 1.93
CA TYR A 496 -7.37 15.16 3.25
C TYR A 496 -8.35 15.83 4.19
N VAL A 497 -8.93 15.02 5.08
CA VAL A 497 -9.96 15.46 6.02
C VAL A 497 -9.52 15.08 7.43
N ALA A 498 -9.83 15.96 8.38
CA ALA A 498 -9.84 15.68 9.81
C ALA A 498 -11.12 16.30 10.39
N ALA A 499 -11.56 15.84 11.56
CA ALA A 499 -12.71 16.41 12.23
C ALA A 499 -12.55 16.35 13.75
N ALA A 500 -12.88 17.44 14.42
CA ALA A 500 -12.91 17.58 15.89
C ALA A 500 -13.60 18.90 16.24
N ASP A 501 -14.00 19.10 17.50
CA ASP A 501 -14.56 20.38 17.98
C ASP A 501 -13.43 21.39 18.20
N LEU A 502 -13.25 22.35 17.27
CA LEU A 502 -12.17 23.33 17.35
C LEU A 502 -12.64 24.60 18.06
N ASP A 503 -13.90 25.02 17.85
CA ASP A 503 -14.44 26.24 18.43
C ASP A 503 -15.10 26.07 19.82
N GLY A 504 -15.24 24.83 20.28
CA GLY A 504 -15.77 24.46 21.58
C GLY A 504 -17.28 24.55 21.65
N ASP A 505 -17.98 24.51 20.51
CA ASP A 505 -19.43 24.53 20.52
C ASP A 505 -20.01 23.21 21.04
N GLY A 506 -19.30 22.08 20.87
CA GLY A 506 -19.70 20.70 21.15
C GLY A 506 -20.01 19.86 19.89
N ARG A 507 -19.71 20.35 18.68
CA ARG A 507 -19.86 19.64 17.38
C ARG A 507 -18.49 19.51 16.73
N GLY A 508 -18.29 18.42 16.01
CA GLY A 508 -17.14 18.24 15.14
C GLY A 508 -17.13 19.26 14.00
N ASP A 509 -16.09 20.08 13.94
CA ASP A 509 -15.73 20.92 12.80
C ASP A 509 -14.95 20.09 11.78
N VAL A 510 -15.02 20.49 10.51
CA VAL A 510 -14.33 19.76 9.43
C VAL A 510 -13.13 20.57 8.94
N ILE A 511 -11.96 19.93 8.97
CA ILE A 511 -10.70 20.45 8.45
C ILE A 511 -10.42 19.82 7.09
N TYR A 512 -10.17 20.66 6.10
CA TYR A 512 -9.78 20.26 4.75
C TYR A 512 -8.34 20.67 4.48
N SER A 513 -7.54 19.75 3.95
CA SER A 513 -6.25 20.08 3.36
C SER A 513 -6.06 19.45 1.99
N THR A 514 -5.16 20.03 1.22
CA THR A 514 -4.83 19.57 -0.12
C THR A 514 -3.78 18.47 -0.10
N GLY A 515 -4.00 17.43 -0.90
CA GLY A 515 -2.99 16.41 -1.15
C GLY A 515 -1.83 16.88 -2.03
N VAL A 516 -1.03 15.93 -2.51
CA VAL A 516 0.07 16.17 -3.45
C VAL A 516 -0.45 17.00 -4.64
N THR A 517 0.33 17.99 -5.08
CA THR A 517 0.03 19.01 -6.09
C THR A 517 -0.87 20.18 -5.67
N GLY A 518 -1.50 20.19 -4.50
CA GLY A 518 -2.52 21.19 -4.14
C GLY A 518 -2.10 22.35 -3.23
N GLY A 519 -0.83 22.44 -2.83
CA GLY A 519 -0.39 23.43 -1.83
C GLY A 519 -0.45 22.88 -0.39
N PRO A 520 0.10 23.56 0.62
CA PRO A 520 -0.13 23.23 2.03
C PRO A 520 -1.28 24.10 2.60
N ARG A 521 -2.43 24.12 1.93
CA ARG A 521 -3.60 24.92 2.34
C ARG A 521 -4.43 24.14 3.35
N VAL A 522 -4.95 24.85 4.36
CA VAL A 522 -5.95 24.37 5.31
C VAL A 522 -7.17 25.28 5.21
N ARG A 523 -8.36 24.68 5.17
CA ARG A 523 -9.64 25.38 5.39
C ARG A 523 -10.42 24.64 6.47
N VAL A 524 -10.94 25.37 7.46
CA VAL A 524 -11.74 24.82 8.56
C VAL A 524 -13.14 25.40 8.46
N VAL A 525 -14.16 24.54 8.52
CA VAL A 525 -15.57 24.94 8.48
C VAL A 525 -16.31 24.30 9.64
N SER A 526 -17.16 25.07 10.31
CA SER A 526 -17.95 24.57 11.43
C SER A 526 -18.91 23.47 11.00
N GLY A 527 -18.99 22.39 11.79
CA GLY A 527 -19.92 21.29 11.52
C GLY A 527 -21.38 21.71 11.65
N ALA A 528 -21.69 22.56 12.64
CA ALA A 528 -23.01 23.15 12.84
C ALA A 528 -23.46 23.91 11.59
N LEU A 529 -22.56 24.72 11.03
CA LEU A 529 -22.83 25.52 9.83
C LEU A 529 -23.07 24.63 8.61
N LEU A 530 -22.27 23.58 8.44
CA LEU A 530 -22.40 22.62 7.35
C LEU A 530 -23.74 21.88 7.40
N ILE A 531 -24.15 21.39 8.58
CA ILE A 531 -25.42 20.69 8.78
C ILE A 531 -26.62 21.62 8.57
N ALA A 532 -26.53 22.87 9.03
CA ALA A 532 -27.61 23.84 8.86
C ALA A 532 -27.81 24.30 7.41
N ASN A 533 -26.83 24.07 6.52
CA ASN A 533 -26.83 24.54 5.14
C ASN A 533 -26.54 23.41 4.13
N PRO A 534 -27.35 22.33 4.11
CA PRO A 534 -27.11 21.20 3.23
C PRO A 534 -27.16 21.61 1.76
N GLY A 535 -26.14 21.23 0.98
CA GLY A 535 -26.05 21.55 -0.44
C GLY A 535 -25.60 22.97 -0.76
N ALA A 536 -25.23 23.77 0.24
CA ALA A 536 -24.62 25.08 0.01
C ALA A 536 -23.26 24.96 -0.68
N ASP A 537 -22.88 26.00 -1.43
CA ASP A 537 -21.52 26.15 -1.92
C ASP A 537 -20.57 26.38 -0.74
N MET A 538 -19.68 25.43 -0.49
CA MET A 538 -18.73 25.49 0.63
C MET A 538 -17.77 26.68 0.54
N ALA A 539 -17.50 27.18 -0.66
CA ALA A 539 -16.70 28.39 -0.83
C ALA A 539 -17.41 29.62 -0.25
N ALA A 540 -18.75 29.62 -0.25
CA ALA A 540 -19.60 30.70 0.25
C ALA A 540 -19.90 30.61 1.75
N LEU A 541 -19.73 29.44 2.37
CA LEU A 541 -19.87 29.29 3.82
C LEU A 541 -18.70 29.96 4.56
N PRO A 542 -18.95 30.73 5.64
CA PRO A 542 -17.91 31.21 6.52
C PRO A 542 -17.00 30.08 7.01
N ALA A 543 -15.69 30.27 6.82
CA ALA A 543 -14.68 29.39 7.37
C ALA A 543 -14.25 29.89 8.76
N LEU A 544 -14.02 28.98 9.70
CA LEU A 544 -13.34 29.30 10.96
C LEU A 544 -11.89 29.73 10.67
N ALA A 545 -11.27 29.14 9.64
CA ALA A 545 -9.93 29.49 9.19
C ALA A 545 -9.70 29.09 7.73
N ASP A 546 -8.82 29.83 7.02
CA ASP A 546 -8.37 29.50 5.67
C ASP A 546 -6.96 30.08 5.44
N PHE A 547 -5.92 29.23 5.41
CA PHE A 547 -4.53 29.67 5.42
C PHE A 547 -3.55 28.61 4.87
N PHE A 548 -2.29 29.00 4.68
CA PHE A 548 -1.20 28.06 4.36
C PHE A 548 -0.35 27.79 5.60
N THR A 549 -0.06 26.52 5.87
CA THR A 549 0.73 26.08 7.03
C THR A 549 2.24 26.10 6.79
N TRP A 550 2.66 26.05 5.52
CA TRP A 550 4.04 26.20 5.03
C TRP A 550 4.11 27.22 3.89
N ASP A 551 5.26 27.29 3.18
CA ASP A 551 5.41 28.07 1.95
C ASP A 551 4.28 27.72 0.96
N SER A 552 3.52 28.73 0.54
CA SER A 552 2.38 28.57 -0.35
C SER A 552 2.76 28.08 -1.75
N ARG A 553 4.06 27.97 -2.07
CA ARG A 553 4.61 27.37 -3.31
C ARG A 553 4.93 25.89 -3.16
N ASP A 554 4.92 25.33 -1.95
CA ASP A 554 5.08 23.89 -1.73
C ASP A 554 3.94 23.12 -2.42
N ARG A 555 4.24 22.05 -3.15
CA ARG A 555 3.25 21.22 -3.86
C ARG A 555 3.33 19.76 -3.44
N LYS A 556 3.98 19.47 -2.33
CA LYS A 556 4.12 18.11 -1.78
C LYS A 556 2.85 17.65 -1.05
N GLY A 557 2.01 18.60 -0.63
CA GLY A 557 0.72 18.33 0.00
C GLY A 557 0.81 18.38 1.52
N LEU A 558 -0.35 18.24 2.16
CA LEU A 558 -0.50 18.40 3.60
C LEU A 558 -1.43 17.35 4.19
N ARG A 559 -0.98 16.72 5.27
CA ARG A 559 -1.79 15.78 6.08
C ARG A 559 -2.17 16.47 7.39
N VAL A 560 -3.38 16.17 7.87
CA VAL A 560 -3.96 16.82 9.04
C VAL A 560 -4.62 15.80 9.97
N ALA A 561 -4.57 16.08 11.27
CA ALA A 561 -5.39 15.46 12.31
C ALA A 561 -5.84 16.57 13.29
N ALA A 562 -6.85 16.30 14.11
CA ALA A 562 -7.27 17.23 15.15
C ALA A 562 -7.65 16.46 16.41
N ARG A 563 -7.13 16.90 17.57
CA ARG A 563 -7.40 16.31 18.89
C ARG A 563 -7.20 17.35 19.98
N ASP A 564 -7.94 17.20 21.07
CA ASP A 564 -7.71 17.95 22.31
C ASP A 564 -6.44 17.42 23.00
N LEU A 565 -5.31 18.07 22.71
CA LEU A 565 -3.97 17.66 23.15
C LEU A 565 -3.54 18.31 24.46
N ASP A 566 -4.27 19.31 24.95
CA ASP A 566 -3.99 19.98 26.23
C ASP A 566 -5.11 19.85 27.28
N GLY A 567 -6.24 19.24 26.92
CA GLY A 567 -7.35 18.91 27.81
C GLY A 567 -8.27 20.08 28.10
N ASP A 568 -8.27 21.14 27.27
CA ASP A 568 -9.11 22.32 27.47
C ASP A 568 -10.54 22.17 26.91
N GLY A 569 -10.84 21.02 26.29
CA GLY A 569 -12.13 20.71 25.67
C GLY A 569 -12.24 21.20 24.22
N LYS A 570 -11.17 21.73 23.62
CA LYS A 570 -11.09 22.12 22.21
C LYS A 570 -9.92 21.38 21.57
N ALA A 571 -10.08 21.05 20.30
CA ALA A 571 -9.04 20.35 19.59
C ALA A 571 -7.99 21.30 18.98
N GLU A 572 -6.73 20.91 19.08
CA GLU A 572 -5.64 21.47 18.30
C GLU A 572 -5.62 20.85 16.90
N LEU A 573 -5.24 21.64 15.90
CA LEU A 573 -4.92 21.14 14.57
C LEU A 573 -3.45 20.67 14.52
N ILE A 574 -3.24 19.42 14.15
CA ILE A 574 -1.93 18.85 13.84
C ILE A 574 -1.77 18.88 12.32
N ALA A 575 -0.85 19.70 11.83
CA ALA A 575 -0.49 19.77 10.42
C ALA A 575 0.87 19.09 10.20
N ALA A 576 0.96 18.21 9.19
CA ALA A 576 2.15 17.41 8.92
C ALA A 576 2.50 17.46 7.43
N SER A 577 3.78 17.68 7.11
CA SER A 577 4.23 17.73 5.72
C SER A 577 4.13 16.35 5.05
N ALA A 578 3.66 16.36 3.80
CA ALA A 578 3.68 15.18 2.93
C ALA A 578 4.96 15.08 2.08
N ASP A 579 5.97 15.92 2.33
CA ASP A 579 7.28 15.81 1.67
C ASP A 579 8.16 14.79 2.40
N PRO A 580 8.63 13.73 1.72
CA PRO A 580 9.56 12.74 2.29
C PRO A 580 10.79 13.33 2.97
N ALA A 581 11.27 14.49 2.50
CA ALA A 581 12.44 15.19 3.03
C ALA A 581 12.10 16.19 4.16
N ASN A 582 10.83 16.33 4.52
CA ASN A 582 10.32 17.27 5.51
C ASN A 582 9.53 16.50 6.58
N PRO A 583 10.20 15.88 7.56
CA PRO A 583 9.54 15.15 8.65
C PRO A 583 8.90 16.07 9.70
N PHE A 584 8.61 17.34 9.35
CA PHE A 584 8.14 18.33 10.31
C PHE A 584 6.61 18.32 10.45
N VAL A 585 6.21 18.52 11.70
CA VAL A 585 4.83 18.66 12.18
C VAL A 585 4.71 20.02 12.86
N ARG A 586 3.49 20.57 12.84
CA ARG A 586 3.10 21.75 13.61
C ARG A 586 1.79 21.47 14.34
N VAL A 587 1.74 21.85 15.61
CA VAL A 587 0.49 21.88 16.40
C VAL A 587 -0.01 23.33 16.41
N ILE A 588 -1.28 23.53 16.08
CA ILE A 588 -1.90 24.84 15.89
C ILE A 588 -3.18 24.89 16.74
N PRO A 589 -3.16 25.56 17.89
CA PRO A 589 -4.36 25.76 18.70
C PRO A 589 -5.33 26.73 18.02
N LEU A 590 -6.61 26.72 18.43
CA LEU A 590 -7.67 27.55 17.85
C LEU A 590 -7.26 29.03 17.73
N GLY A 591 -6.69 29.60 18.79
CA GLY A 591 -6.27 31.01 18.83
C GLY A 591 -5.17 31.40 17.83
N GLN A 592 -4.54 30.43 17.17
CA GLN A 592 -3.51 30.63 16.15
C GLN A 592 -3.95 30.21 14.74
N LEU A 593 -5.19 29.75 14.55
CA LEU A 593 -5.70 29.47 13.22
C LEU A 593 -5.63 30.72 12.34
N GLY A 594 -5.15 30.57 11.11
CA GLY A 594 -4.93 31.70 10.19
C GLY A 594 -3.54 32.35 10.28
N ASN A 595 -2.85 32.27 11.42
CA ASN A 595 -1.50 32.79 11.60
C ASN A 595 -0.67 31.89 12.54
N PRO A 596 -0.28 30.68 12.09
CA PRO A 596 0.38 29.71 12.94
C PRO A 596 1.77 30.19 13.37
N THR A 597 1.97 30.37 14.67
CA THR A 597 3.25 30.82 15.25
C THR A 597 3.97 29.74 16.06
N GLY A 598 3.27 28.65 16.41
CA GLY A 598 3.87 27.49 17.09
C GLY A 598 5.05 26.87 16.34
N PRO A 599 5.99 26.22 17.04
CA PRO A 599 7.23 25.72 16.44
C PRO A 599 6.98 24.63 15.39
N LEU A 600 7.83 24.60 14.35
CA LEU A 600 8.01 23.40 13.55
C LEU A 600 8.87 22.41 14.33
N GLN A 601 8.41 21.17 14.42
CA GLN A 601 9.07 20.13 15.20
C GLN A 601 9.17 18.84 14.40
N ASN A 602 10.22 18.05 14.64
CA ASN A 602 10.42 16.72 14.04
C ASN A 602 10.35 15.67 15.17
N PRO A 603 9.14 15.26 15.59
CA PRO A 603 8.98 14.37 16.74
C PRO A 603 9.45 12.94 16.47
N LEU A 604 9.53 12.55 15.19
CA LEU A 604 10.00 11.23 14.77
C LEU A 604 11.52 11.09 14.90
N GLY A 605 12.26 12.21 14.88
CA GLY A 605 13.72 12.23 14.99
C GLY A 605 14.45 11.64 13.78
N THR A 606 13.74 11.33 12.69
CA THR A 606 14.33 10.82 11.44
C THR A 606 14.59 11.98 10.47
N GLY A 607 15.57 11.82 9.57
CA GLY A 607 15.86 12.82 8.52
C GLY A 607 15.05 12.63 7.24
N VAL A 608 14.40 11.47 7.08
CA VAL A 608 13.59 11.09 5.92
C VAL A 608 12.39 10.26 6.36
N THR A 609 11.30 10.38 5.62
CA THR A 609 10.09 9.54 5.70
C THR A 609 9.84 8.89 4.34
N LEU A 610 8.99 7.86 4.26
CA LEU A 610 8.73 7.20 2.98
C LEU A 610 7.94 8.10 2.03
N ASP A 611 6.86 8.70 2.53
CA ASP A 611 5.95 9.52 1.74
C ASP A 611 5.43 10.75 2.53
N GLY A 612 6.13 11.14 3.60
CA GLY A 612 5.71 12.19 4.54
C GLY A 612 5.32 11.64 5.92
N VAL A 613 4.86 12.54 6.79
CA VAL A 613 4.40 12.20 8.15
C VAL A 613 2.88 12.02 8.15
N TYR A 614 2.36 10.96 8.75
CA TYR A 614 0.92 10.78 8.96
C TYR A 614 0.57 11.04 10.44
N PRO A 615 -0.23 12.08 10.72
CA PRO A 615 -0.89 12.24 12.01
C PRO A 615 -2.26 11.55 11.99
N GLY A 616 -2.68 11.00 13.13
CA GLY A 616 -4.03 10.44 13.31
C GLY A 616 -4.45 10.31 14.77
#